data_AF-A0AA37RRS3-F1
#
_entry.id   AF-A0AA37RRS3-F1
#
_cell.length_a   1.000
_cell.length_b   1.000
_cell.length_c   1.000
_cell.angle_alpha   90.00
_cell.angle_beta   90.00
_cell.angle_gamma   90.00
#
_symmetry.space_group_name_H-M   'P 1'
#
loop_
_entity.id
_entity.type
_entity.pdbx_description
1 polymer ?
#
loop_
_entity_poly.entity_id
_entity_poly.type
_entity_poly.pdbx_seq_one_letter_code
_entity_poly.pdbx_strand_id
1 'polypeptide(L)'
;MIPVQISQGTVTPTNAELEARVGEPITVRIDSDVDEELHVHSVPEHEFEVKPAAGQIFSFIVAIPGQVAIELHHSDKTVATVTVR
;
A
#
# COMPACT_ATOMS: atom_id res chain seq x y z
N MET A 1 6.88 -5.20 -6.13
CA MET A 1 5.42 -5.12 -6.33
C MET A 1 4.74 -5.86 -5.20
N ILE A 2 3.74 -5.24 -4.56
CA ILE A 2 2.97 -5.78 -3.45
C ILE A 2 1.56 -6.11 -3.98
N PRO A 3 1.18 -7.40 -4.10
CA PRO A 3 -0.17 -7.77 -4.49
C PRO A 3 -1.10 -7.69 -3.27
N VAL A 4 -2.21 -6.96 -3.40
CA VAL A 4 -3.23 -6.79 -2.36
C VAL A 4 -4.58 -7.23 -2.91
N GLN A 5 -5.26 -8.11 -2.18
CA GLN A 5 -6.64 -8.49 -2.43
C GLN A 5 -7.52 -7.91 -1.33
N ILE A 6 -8.57 -7.21 -1.73
CA ILE A 6 -9.69 -6.82 -0.88
C ILE A 6 -10.90 -7.59 -1.41
N SER A 7 -11.42 -8.51 -0.60
CA SER A 7 -12.61 -9.26 -0.98
C SER A 7 -13.42 -9.68 0.23
N GLN A 8 -14.74 -9.47 0.16
CA GLN A 8 -15.70 -9.95 1.16
C GLN A 8 -15.29 -9.57 2.60
N GLY A 9 -14.83 -8.34 2.80
CA GLY A 9 -14.40 -7.82 4.09
C GLY A 9 -13.03 -8.33 4.57
N THR A 10 -12.29 -9.05 3.73
CA THR A 10 -10.93 -9.55 4.02
C THR A 10 -9.90 -8.80 3.20
N VAL A 11 -8.78 -8.45 3.83
CA VAL A 11 -7.59 -7.85 3.19
C VAL A 11 -6.45 -8.86 3.26
N THR A 12 -5.72 -9.05 2.16
CA THR A 12 -4.53 -9.92 2.12
C THR A 12 -3.46 -9.31 1.19
N PRO A 13 -2.20 -9.18 1.63
CA PRO A 13 -1.70 -9.47 2.98
C PRO A 13 -2.16 -8.40 4.00
N THR A 14 -1.98 -8.70 5.28
CA THR A 14 -1.97 -7.71 6.36
C THR A 14 -0.68 -7.83 7.15
N ASN A 15 -0.15 -6.70 7.61
CA ASN A 15 1.08 -6.62 8.41
C ASN A 15 2.31 -7.32 7.80
N ALA A 16 2.46 -7.28 6.47
CA ALA A 16 3.66 -7.82 5.83
C ALA A 16 4.89 -6.95 6.13
N GLU A 17 6.04 -7.56 6.41
CA GLU A 17 7.30 -6.84 6.55
C GLU A 17 8.09 -6.93 5.23
N LEU A 18 8.50 -5.78 4.69
CA LEU A 18 9.17 -5.68 3.41
C LEU A 18 10.37 -4.73 3.49
N GLU A 19 11.23 -4.78 2.47
CA GLU A 19 12.34 -3.85 2.31
C GLU A 19 12.34 -3.22 0.91
N ALA A 20 12.80 -1.97 0.83
CA ALA A 20 13.03 -1.24 -0.41
C ALA A 20 14.28 -0.36 -0.28
N ARG A 21 14.84 0.08 -1.41
CA ARG A 21 15.91 1.07 -1.40
C ARG A 21 15.36 2.49 -1.50
N VAL A 22 16.06 3.44 -0.89
CA VAL A 22 15.76 4.87 -1.06
C VAL A 22 15.72 5.23 -2.56
N GLY A 23 14.65 5.91 -2.98
CA GLY A 23 14.49 6.36 -4.36
C GLY A 23 14.00 5.29 -5.35
N GLU A 24 13.87 4.03 -4.94
CA GLU A 24 13.26 3.00 -5.79
C GLU A 24 11.73 3.10 -5.76
N PRO A 25 11.05 2.86 -6.90
CA PRO A 25 9.60 2.83 -6.94
C PRO A 25 9.06 1.61 -6.17
N ILE A 26 8.17 1.87 -5.23
CA ILE A 26 7.35 0.85 -4.59
C ILE A 26 6.01 0.83 -5.33
N THR A 27 5.60 -0.36 -5.76
CA THR A 27 4.36 -0.55 -6.52
C THR A 27 3.42 -1.47 -5.76
N VAL A 28 2.16 -1.07 -5.63
CA VAL A 28 1.07 -1.85 -5.05
C VAL A 28 0.07 -2.16 -6.15
N ARG A 29 -0.25 -3.44 -6.36
CA ARG A 29 -1.33 -3.87 -7.24
C ARG A 29 -2.50 -4.27 -6.36
N ILE A 30 -3.65 -3.64 -6.54
CA ILE A 30 -4.85 -3.91 -5.75
C ILE A 30 -5.93 -4.50 -6.66
N ASP A 31 -6.46 -5.63 -6.22
CA ASP A 31 -7.69 -6.24 -6.70
C ASP A 31 -8.75 -6.05 -5.60
N SER A 32 -9.81 -5.26 -5.85
CA SER A 32 -10.81 -4.89 -4.83
C SER A 32 -12.26 -5.13 -5.30
N ASP A 33 -13.13 -5.58 -4.40
CA ASP A 33 -14.59 -5.64 -4.60
C ASP A 33 -15.37 -4.49 -3.93
N VAL A 34 -14.67 -3.52 -3.31
CA VAL A 34 -15.23 -2.35 -2.63
C VAL A 34 -14.44 -1.07 -2.91
N ASP A 35 -15.03 0.09 -2.63
CA ASP A 35 -14.29 1.36 -2.56
C ASP A 35 -13.40 1.37 -1.31
N GLU A 36 -12.17 1.85 -1.45
CA GLU A 36 -11.16 1.89 -0.40
C GLU A 36 -10.17 3.05 -0.68
N GLU A 37 -9.27 3.36 0.25
CA GLU A 37 -8.20 4.33 0.09
C GLU A 37 -6.87 3.74 0.56
N LEU A 38 -5.86 3.77 -0.31
CA LEU A 38 -4.49 3.37 0.02
C LEU A 38 -3.73 4.59 0.56
N HIS A 39 -3.31 4.54 1.81
CA HIS A 39 -2.51 5.57 2.47
C HIS A 39 -1.07 5.09 2.68
N VAL A 40 -0.09 5.95 2.39
CA VAL A 40 1.34 5.69 2.61
C VAL A 40 1.90 6.75 3.54
N HIS A 41 2.31 6.33 4.74
CA HIS A 41 2.87 7.19 5.79
C HIS A 41 4.34 7.51 5.50
N SER A 42 4.59 8.29 4.46
CA SER A 42 5.92 8.79 4.06
C SER A 42 5.96 10.32 4.08
N VAL A 43 7.12 10.90 3.73
CA VAL A 43 7.24 12.36 3.53
C VAL A 43 7.72 12.62 2.09
N PRO A 44 6.89 13.26 1.23
CA PRO A 44 5.48 13.57 1.47
C PRO A 44 4.62 12.31 1.64
N GLU A 45 3.43 12.48 2.20
CA GLU A 45 2.42 11.42 2.27
C GLU A 45 1.90 11.11 0.85
N HIS A 46 1.39 9.89 0.66
CA HIS A 46 0.67 9.53 -0.56
C HIS A 46 -0.68 8.91 -0.22
N GLU A 47 -1.71 9.36 -0.93
CA GLU A 47 -3.07 8.84 -0.83
C GLU A 47 -3.56 8.48 -2.23
N PHE A 48 -4.20 7.31 -2.36
CA PHE A 48 -4.75 6.84 -3.62
C PHE A 48 -6.15 6.27 -3.43
N GLU A 49 -7.09 6.74 -4.25
CA GLU A 49 -8.42 6.16 -4.32
C GLU A 49 -8.38 4.75 -4.95
N VAL A 50 -9.01 3.78 -4.29
CA VAL A 50 -9.16 2.40 -4.77
C VAL A 50 -10.62 2.15 -5.10
N LYS A 51 -10.90 1.74 -6.33
CA LYS A 51 -12.25 1.40 -6.80
C LYS A 51 -12.58 -0.09 -6.66
N PRO A 52 -13.85 -0.49 -6.72
CA PRO A 52 -14.28 -1.89 -6.91
C PRO A 52 -13.85 -2.46 -8.28
N ALA A 53 -12.55 -2.65 -8.47
CA ALA A 53 -11.95 -3.12 -9.71
C ALA A 53 -10.70 -3.98 -9.45
N ALA A 54 -10.44 -4.88 -10.41
CA ALA A 54 -9.25 -5.70 -10.45
C ALA A 54 -8.08 -4.95 -11.10
N GLY A 55 -6.87 -5.20 -10.61
CA GLY A 55 -5.61 -4.84 -11.24
C GLY A 55 -5.28 -3.35 -11.26
N GLN A 56 -5.77 -2.60 -10.28
CA GLN A 56 -5.36 -1.21 -10.06
C GLN A 56 -3.90 -1.18 -9.62
N ILE A 57 -3.10 -0.28 -10.18
CA ILE A 57 -1.66 -0.20 -9.90
C ILE A 57 -1.33 1.21 -9.42
N PHE A 58 -0.75 1.28 -8.22
CA PHE A 58 -0.29 2.53 -7.61
C PHE A 58 1.22 2.45 -7.42
N SER A 59 1.92 3.54 -7.70
CA SER A 59 3.38 3.60 -7.59
C SER A 59 3.79 4.91 -6.94
N PHE A 60 4.72 4.81 -5.99
CA PHE A 60 5.27 5.94 -5.26
C PHE A 60 6.75 5.74 -4.97
N ILE A 61 7.44 6.81 -4.57
CA ILE A 61 8.87 6.79 -4.24
C ILE A 61 9.04 7.33 -2.83
N VAL A 62 9.78 6.58 -2.00
CA VAL A 62 10.17 7.04 -0.68
C VAL A 62 11.62 7.52 -0.75
N ALA A 63 11.82 8.84 -0.58
CA ALA A 63 13.13 9.48 -0.66
C ALA A 63 13.85 9.58 0.70
N ILE A 64 13.14 9.37 1.81
CA ILE A 64 13.67 9.46 3.17
C ILE A 64 13.74 8.05 3.76
N PRO A 65 14.91 7.57 4.19
CA PRO A 65 15.04 6.25 4.81
C PRO A 65 14.28 6.17 6.13
N GLY A 66 13.77 4.99 6.46
CA GLY A 66 12.93 4.76 7.63
C GLY A 66 11.93 3.64 7.42
N GLN A 67 11.04 3.45 8.40
CA GLN A 67 9.90 2.55 8.26
C GLN A 67 8.71 3.33 7.72
N VAL A 68 8.06 2.78 6.68
CA VAL A 68 6.88 3.35 6.04
C VAL A 68 5.74 2.36 6.15
N ALA A 69 4.61 2.78 6.73
CA ALA A 69 3.39 1.99 6.74
C ALA A 69 2.60 2.23 5.45
N ILE A 70 2.11 1.15 4.86
CA ILE A 70 1.16 1.13 3.75
C ILE A 70 -0.16 0.59 4.32
N GLU A 71 -1.21 1.40 4.29
CA GLU A 71 -2.48 1.12 4.95
C GLU A 71 -3.67 1.26 3.99
N LEU A 72 -4.74 0.52 4.29
CA LEU A 72 -6.07 0.77 3.75
C LEU A 72 -6.87 1.53 4.80
N HIS A 73 -7.24 2.77 4.48
CA HIS A 73 -7.72 3.74 5.46
C HIS A 73 -9.16 3.45 5.92
N HIS A 74 -10.10 3.17 5.01
CA HIS A 74 -11.49 2.93 5.40
C HIS A 74 -11.65 1.63 6.20
N SER A 75 -10.85 0.61 5.87
CA SER A 75 -10.87 -0.68 6.56
C SER A 75 -9.98 -0.76 7.80
N ASP A 76 -9.18 0.28 8.06
CA ASP A 76 -8.22 0.38 9.18
C ASP A 76 -7.32 -0.87 9.23
N LYS A 77 -6.63 -1.13 8.10
CA LYS A 77 -5.73 -2.27 7.92
C LYS A 77 -4.38 -1.82 7.38
N THR A 78 -3.32 -2.07 8.14
CA THR A 78 -1.96 -2.05 7.61
C THR A 78 -1.74 -3.26 6.69
N VAL A 79 -1.42 -3.00 5.43
CA VAL A 79 -1.06 -4.01 4.43
C VAL A 79 0.38 -4.46 4.66
N ALA A 80 1.29 -3.50 4.79
CA ALA A 80 2.71 -3.76 4.96
C ALA A 80 3.43 -2.61 5.67
N THR A 81 4.52 -2.96 6.36
CA THR A 81 5.56 -2.02 6.80
C THR A 81 6.80 -2.25 5.95
N VAL A 82 7.23 -1.21 5.25
CA VAL A 82 8.42 -1.24 4.39
C VAL A 82 9.57 -0.54 5.08
N THR A 83 10.67 -1.26 5.31
CA THR A 83 11.93 -0.66 5.73
C THR A 83 12.67 -0.14 4.51
N VAL A 84 12.82 1.17 4.42
CA VAL A 84 13.51 1.87 3.33
C VAL A 84 14.93 2.23 3.78
N ARG A 85 15.93 1.77 3.02
CA ARG A 85 17.36 1.90 3.37
C ARG A 85 18.27 2.18 2.19
#